data_AF-A0A6I5CB89-F1
#
_entry.id   AF-A0A6I5CB89-F1
#
_cell.length_a   1.000
_cell.length_b   1.000
_cell.length_c   1.000
_cell.angle_alpha   90.00
_cell.angle_beta   90.00
_cell.angle_gamma   90.00
#
_symmetry.space_group_name_H-M   'P 1'
#
loop_
_entity.id
_entity.type
_entity.pdbx_description
1 polymer ?
#
loop_
_entity_poly.entity_id
_entity_poly.type
_entity_poly.pdbx_seq_one_letter_code
_entity_poly.pdbx_strand_id
1 'polypeptide(L)'
;MSSSSSRRRTSHITHRRAAGIALAGVAALVATAVQSGAASAAPAPHAVKLAPAHVAVKLTASQRAELIRDADGAKARTAKDLGLGAQEQLAVKDVVKDADGTVHTRYERTYAGLPVLGGDLIVDSAASGKTERVLKATNAAVKVASLTPKVARATVEQHAVRQAKALGSSKASVDQSSRKVIWAATGKPVLAYETVIGGFQDDGTPNQLHVITDASTGKELFRYQGIETGVGNTQYSGQVSLTTTQSGSTYTLNDGARGGHKTYNLNHGSSGTGTLFSQSNDTWGNGTTSNAATAAADAHYGAAMTWDFYKDTFGRNGIKNNG
;
A
#
# COMPACT_ATOMS: atom_id res chain seq x y z
N MET A 1 -15.44 -44.71 -47.01
CA MET A 1 -16.52 -44.74 -46.00
C MET A 1 -16.37 -43.46 -45.18
N SER A 2 -16.98 -42.36 -45.64
CA SER A 2 -18.21 -41.75 -45.08
C SER A 2 -17.98 -41.29 -43.62
N SER A 3 -18.14 -40.05 -43.20
CA SER A 3 -19.09 -39.03 -43.64
C SER A 3 -18.60 -37.62 -43.29
N SER A 4 -18.85 -36.68 -44.21
CA SER A 4 -18.92 -35.25 -43.94
C SER A 4 -20.27 -34.95 -43.29
N SER A 5 -20.29 -34.21 -42.18
CA SER A 5 -21.51 -33.75 -41.53
C SER A 5 -21.50 -32.23 -41.40
N SER A 6 -22.31 -31.59 -42.24
CA SER A 6 -22.70 -30.19 -42.19
C SER A 6 -23.50 -29.87 -40.92
N ARG A 7 -23.19 -28.76 -40.25
CA ARG A 7 -24.18 -28.01 -39.48
C ARG A 7 -24.08 -26.51 -39.76
N ARG A 8 -25.18 -25.99 -40.34
CA ARG A 8 -25.60 -24.59 -40.34
C ARG A 8 -25.39 -23.95 -38.96
N ARG A 9 -24.88 -22.73 -38.94
CA ARG A 9 -25.23 -21.74 -37.91
C ARG A 9 -25.61 -20.42 -38.56
N THR A 10 -26.71 -19.91 -38.06
CA THR A 10 -27.52 -18.78 -38.48
C THR A 10 -26.84 -17.43 -38.24
N SER A 11 -27.11 -16.51 -39.17
CA SER A 11 -26.81 -15.08 -39.09
C SER A 11 -27.70 -14.38 -38.06
N HIS A 12 -27.12 -13.61 -37.14
CA HIS A 12 -27.85 -12.59 -36.37
C HIS A 12 -27.08 -11.27 -36.36
N ILE A 13 -27.54 -10.42 -37.28
CA ILE A 13 -27.78 -8.98 -37.25
C ILE A 13 -27.21 -8.19 -36.05
N THR A 14 -26.38 -7.22 -36.44
CA THR A 14 -25.86 -6.06 -35.71
C THR A 14 -26.98 -5.09 -35.32
N HIS A 15 -27.02 -4.68 -34.05
CA HIS A 15 -27.72 -3.46 -33.62
C HIS A 15 -26.72 -2.47 -33.01
N ARG A 16 -26.32 -1.49 -33.82
CA ARG A 16 -25.76 -0.22 -33.34
C ARG A 16 -26.93 0.64 -32.85
N ARG A 17 -26.90 1.05 -31.59
CA ARG A 17 -27.74 2.16 -31.10
C ARG A 17 -26.89 3.42 -31.09
N ALA A 18 -27.16 4.30 -32.05
CA ALA A 18 -26.82 5.70 -31.98
C ALA A 18 -27.81 6.38 -31.00
N ALA A 19 -27.30 7.13 -30.03
CA ALA A 19 -28.09 8.11 -29.28
C ALA A 19 -27.55 9.48 -29.64
N GLY A 20 -28.39 10.24 -30.35
CA GLY A 20 -28.12 11.59 -30.81
C GLY A 20 -28.29 12.64 -29.71
N ILE A 21 -27.65 13.76 -29.98
CA ILE A 21 -27.57 15.03 -29.26
C ILE A 21 -28.95 15.66 -29.05
N ALA A 22 -29.15 16.31 -27.90
CA ALA A 22 -30.08 17.43 -27.75
C ALA A 22 -29.47 18.49 -26.81
N LEU A 23 -28.78 19.45 -27.42
CA LEU A 23 -28.49 20.77 -26.86
C LEU A 23 -29.79 21.59 -26.87
N ALA A 24 -30.26 22.04 -25.72
CA ALA A 24 -31.25 23.09 -25.61
C ALA A 24 -30.61 24.27 -24.89
N GLY A 25 -30.12 25.22 -25.69
CA GLY A 25 -29.69 26.53 -25.22
C GLY A 25 -30.92 27.40 -24.91
N VAL A 26 -30.95 27.97 -23.72
CA VAL A 26 -31.84 29.09 -23.39
C VAL A 26 -30.99 30.34 -23.34
N ALA A 27 -31.02 31.11 -24.42
CA ALA A 27 -30.53 32.47 -24.46
C ALA A 27 -31.66 33.39 -23.99
N ALA A 28 -31.55 33.94 -22.78
CA ALA A 28 -32.40 35.02 -22.32
C ALA A 28 -31.66 36.36 -22.50
N LEU A 29 -32.11 37.14 -23.47
CA LEU A 29 -31.82 38.56 -23.64
C LEU A 29 -32.32 39.33 -22.41
N VAL A 30 -31.43 40.05 -21.72
CA VAL A 30 -31.84 41.12 -20.81
C VAL A 30 -31.10 42.39 -21.21
N ALA A 31 -31.90 43.40 -21.54
CA ALA A 31 -31.51 44.71 -22.02
C ALA A 31 -30.68 45.47 -20.97
N THR A 32 -29.61 46.12 -21.44
CA THR A 32 -28.84 47.07 -20.66
C THR A 32 -29.62 48.37 -20.50
N ALA A 33 -30.24 48.56 -19.34
CA ALA A 33 -30.61 49.88 -18.85
C ALA A 33 -29.50 50.35 -17.89
N VAL A 34 -28.70 51.33 -18.34
CA VAL A 34 -27.73 52.03 -17.49
C VAL A 34 -28.51 52.98 -16.60
N GLN A 35 -28.59 52.67 -15.31
CA GLN A 35 -29.13 53.58 -14.30
C GLN A 35 -28.08 53.77 -13.22
N SER A 36 -27.41 54.92 -13.27
CA SER A 36 -26.48 55.38 -12.24
C SER A 36 -27.27 55.77 -10.99
N GLY A 37 -27.34 54.85 -10.02
CA GLY A 37 -27.89 55.10 -8.70
C GLY A 37 -27.03 54.39 -7.65
N ALA A 38 -26.65 55.12 -6.60
CA ALA A 38 -25.88 54.57 -5.49
C ALA A 38 -26.73 53.55 -4.71
N ALA A 39 -26.47 52.26 -4.91
CA ALA A 39 -27.07 51.19 -4.11
C ALA A 39 -26.26 51.01 -2.83
N SER A 40 -26.89 51.30 -1.69
CA SER A 40 -26.38 50.91 -0.38
C SER A 40 -26.31 49.38 -0.32
N ALA A 41 -25.13 48.84 -0.01
CA ALA A 41 -24.92 47.41 0.07
C ALA A 41 -25.66 46.85 1.28
N ALA A 42 -26.61 45.95 1.04
CA ALA A 42 -27.16 45.07 2.07
C ALA A 42 -26.02 44.31 2.77
N PRO A 43 -26.13 43.99 4.08
CA PRO A 43 -25.11 43.21 4.76
C PRO A 43 -24.91 41.90 4.02
N ALA A 44 -23.65 41.59 3.66
CA ALA A 44 -23.31 40.33 3.03
C ALA A 44 -23.83 39.17 3.89
N PRO A 45 -24.41 38.11 3.30
CA PRO A 45 -24.77 36.92 4.06
C PRO A 45 -23.51 36.44 4.78
N HIS A 46 -23.63 36.26 6.10
CA HIS A 46 -22.55 35.72 6.92
C HIS A 46 -22.03 34.46 6.23
N ALA A 47 -20.79 34.49 5.74
CA ALA A 47 -20.11 33.30 5.30
C ALA A 47 -20.06 32.36 6.50
N VAL A 48 -20.87 31.31 6.48
CA VAL A 48 -20.69 30.18 7.39
C VAL A 48 -19.33 29.64 7.05
N LYS A 49 -18.33 30.02 7.86
CA LYS A 49 -17.01 29.43 7.81
C LYS A 49 -17.23 27.98 8.23
N LEU A 50 -17.46 27.10 7.27
CA LEU A 50 -17.38 25.66 7.50
C LEU A 50 -15.96 25.45 8.03
N ALA A 51 -15.81 25.33 9.34
CA ALA A 51 -14.69 24.59 9.88
C ALA A 51 -14.80 23.23 9.18
N PRO A 52 -13.84 22.84 8.34
CA PRO A 52 -13.99 21.60 7.61
C PRO A 52 -13.78 20.50 8.64
N ALA A 53 -14.87 20.05 9.25
CA ALA A 53 -14.87 18.80 9.98
C ALA A 53 -14.32 17.74 9.03
N HIS A 54 -13.40 16.92 9.53
CA HIS A 54 -12.76 15.85 8.76
C HIS A 54 -11.72 16.24 7.70
N VAL A 55 -11.11 17.44 7.78
CA VAL A 55 -9.93 17.77 6.95
C VAL A 55 -8.65 17.57 7.73
N ALA A 56 -7.82 16.67 7.22
CA ALA A 56 -6.49 16.37 7.76
C ALA A 56 -5.60 17.62 7.79
N VAL A 57 -5.00 17.89 8.96
CA VAL A 57 -4.00 18.94 9.11
C VAL A 57 -2.62 18.42 8.73
N LYS A 58 -1.80 19.30 8.13
CA LYS A 58 -0.40 18.97 7.82
C LYS A 58 0.43 18.99 9.11
N LEU A 59 0.74 17.82 9.65
CA LEU A 59 1.61 17.65 10.81
C LEU A 59 3.09 17.77 10.43
N THR A 60 3.91 18.34 11.31
CA THR A 60 5.36 18.19 11.23
C THR A 60 5.77 16.75 11.58
N ALA A 61 6.98 16.34 11.18
CA ALA A 61 7.50 15.02 11.51
C ALA A 61 7.57 14.77 13.04
N SER A 62 7.93 15.78 13.83
CA SER A 62 7.98 15.68 15.28
C SER A 62 6.59 15.53 15.90
N GLN A 63 5.60 16.32 15.45
CA GLN A 63 4.21 16.19 15.89
C GLN A 63 3.63 14.81 15.59
N ARG A 64 3.87 14.31 14.37
CA ARG A 64 3.43 12.95 14.00
C ARG A 64 4.12 11.88 14.84
N ALA A 65 5.43 12.00 15.08
CA ALA A 65 6.17 11.04 15.90
C ALA A 65 5.68 11.02 17.37
N GLU A 66 5.29 12.17 17.91
CA GLU A 66 4.69 12.28 19.24
C GLU A 66 3.33 11.58 19.30
N LEU A 67 2.44 11.85 18.34
CA LEU A 67 1.15 11.17 18.25
C LEU A 67 1.27 9.64 18.11
N ILE A 68 2.25 9.16 17.34
CA ILE A 68 2.54 7.72 17.24
C ILE A 68 2.99 7.16 18.59
N ARG A 69 3.85 7.89 19.33
CA ARG A 69 4.33 7.45 20.65
C ARG A 69 3.19 7.39 21.66
N ASP A 70 2.30 8.37 21.66
CA ASP A 70 1.11 8.40 22.52
C ASP A 70 0.18 7.22 22.22
N ALA A 71 -0.10 6.99 20.93
CA ALA A 71 -0.87 5.84 20.48
C ALA A 71 -0.22 4.52 20.89
N ASP A 72 1.11 4.42 20.86
CA ASP A 72 1.84 3.21 21.23
C ASP A 72 1.75 2.93 22.73
N GLY A 73 1.81 3.99 23.55
CA GLY A 73 1.58 3.91 25.00
C GLY A 73 0.14 3.52 25.36
N ALA A 74 -0.85 3.90 24.53
CA ALA A 74 -2.26 3.61 24.76
C ALA A 74 -2.72 2.24 24.22
N LYS A 75 -1.99 1.62 23.27
CA LYS A 75 -2.46 0.48 22.46
C LYS A 75 -3.00 -0.71 23.25
N ALA A 76 -2.45 -1.02 24.42
CA ALA A 76 -2.93 -2.12 25.26
C ALA A 76 -4.30 -1.82 25.88
N ARG A 77 -4.54 -0.56 26.28
CA ARG A 77 -5.85 -0.10 26.76
C ARG A 77 -6.85 -0.07 25.61
N THR A 78 -6.45 0.45 24.46
CA THR A 78 -7.27 0.42 23.24
C THR A 78 -7.70 -1.00 22.89
N ALA A 79 -6.78 -1.98 22.91
CA ALA A 79 -7.11 -3.39 22.64
C ALA A 79 -8.17 -3.94 23.62
N LYS A 80 -8.08 -3.58 24.90
CA LYS A 80 -9.05 -3.96 25.94
C LYS A 80 -10.42 -3.30 25.72
N ASP A 81 -10.44 -2.00 25.43
CA ASP A 81 -11.67 -1.23 25.21
C ASP A 81 -12.43 -1.71 23.95
N LEU A 82 -11.69 -2.19 22.94
CA LEU A 82 -12.25 -2.80 21.74
C LEU A 82 -12.68 -4.26 21.91
N GLY A 83 -12.46 -4.86 23.09
CA GLY A 83 -12.82 -6.25 23.39
C GLY A 83 -12.02 -7.27 22.58
N LEU A 84 -10.76 -6.96 22.21
CA LEU A 84 -9.91 -7.91 21.49
C LEU A 84 -9.54 -9.10 22.39
N GLY A 85 -9.34 -10.27 21.79
CA GLY A 85 -8.97 -11.47 22.53
C GLY A 85 -7.62 -11.31 23.25
N ALA A 86 -7.38 -12.07 24.32
CA ALA A 86 -6.15 -11.97 25.12
C ALA A 86 -4.84 -12.25 24.35
N GLN A 87 -4.94 -12.93 23.20
CA GLN A 87 -3.79 -13.21 22.32
C GLN A 87 -3.64 -12.14 21.22
N GLU A 88 -4.64 -11.27 21.02
CA GLU A 88 -4.58 -10.18 20.06
C GLU A 88 -3.84 -8.99 20.65
N GLN A 89 -2.92 -8.40 19.89
CA GLN A 89 -2.26 -7.16 20.25
C GLN A 89 -2.31 -6.17 19.09
N LEU A 90 -2.26 -4.88 19.40
CA LEU A 90 -2.22 -3.80 18.43
C LEU A 90 -0.77 -3.35 18.20
N ALA A 91 -0.45 -3.01 16.96
CA ALA A 91 0.78 -2.34 16.57
C ALA A 91 0.43 -1.05 15.81
N VAL A 92 0.82 0.11 16.35
CA VAL A 92 0.55 1.41 15.73
C VAL A 92 1.29 1.51 14.40
N LYS A 93 0.60 1.97 13.35
CA LYS A 93 1.16 2.15 12.01
C LYS A 93 1.21 3.57 11.55
N ASP A 94 0.14 4.31 11.80
CA ASP A 94 0.06 5.70 11.42
C ASP A 94 -0.94 6.44 12.29
N VAL A 95 -0.78 7.76 12.32
CA VAL A 95 -1.72 8.69 12.91
C VAL A 95 -1.95 9.85 11.97
N VAL A 96 -3.21 10.16 11.71
CA VAL A 96 -3.68 11.38 11.03
C VAL A 96 -4.51 12.18 12.01
N LYS A 97 -4.38 13.50 11.98
CA LYS A 97 -5.19 14.42 12.80
C LYS A 97 -5.95 15.37 11.90
N ASP A 98 -7.22 15.58 12.22
CA ASP A 98 -8.10 16.52 11.51
C ASP A 98 -8.18 17.87 12.22
N ALA A 99 -8.66 18.88 11.49
CA ALA A 99 -8.78 20.25 11.96
C ALA A 99 -9.73 20.42 13.16
N ASP A 100 -10.72 19.52 13.30
CA ASP A 100 -11.62 19.46 14.46
C ASP A 100 -10.99 18.77 15.69
N GLY A 101 -9.75 18.28 15.56
CA GLY A 101 -9.00 17.60 16.60
C GLY A 101 -9.22 16.08 16.65
N THR A 102 -10.03 15.51 15.76
CA THR A 102 -10.16 14.06 15.59
C THR A 102 -8.81 13.45 15.22
N VAL A 103 -8.50 12.30 15.82
CA VAL A 103 -7.27 11.55 15.57
C VAL A 103 -7.63 10.17 15.03
N HIS A 104 -7.18 9.88 13.81
CA HIS A 104 -7.29 8.58 13.16
C HIS A 104 -6.02 7.79 13.42
N THR A 105 -6.10 6.75 14.24
CA THR A 105 -4.96 5.86 14.50
C THR A 105 -5.14 4.55 13.75
N ARG A 106 -4.24 4.25 12.82
CA ARG A 106 -4.20 2.96 12.12
C ARG A 106 -3.37 1.96 12.91
N TYR A 107 -3.94 0.79 13.13
CA TYR A 107 -3.29 -0.33 13.80
C TYR A 107 -3.24 -1.55 12.89
N GLU A 108 -2.10 -2.25 12.91
CA GLU A 108 -2.07 -3.68 12.60
C GLU A 108 -2.38 -4.50 13.86
N ARG A 109 -2.69 -5.77 13.64
CA ARG A 109 -2.87 -6.76 14.71
C ARG A 109 -1.81 -7.83 14.68
N THR A 110 -1.43 -8.32 15.85
CA THR A 110 -0.81 -9.63 16.02
C THR A 110 -1.75 -10.56 16.76
N TYR A 111 -1.58 -11.87 16.58
CA TYR A 111 -2.27 -12.90 17.35
C TYR A 111 -1.24 -13.93 17.83
N ALA A 112 -1.09 -14.07 19.14
CA ALA A 112 -0.05 -14.90 19.76
C ALA A 112 1.37 -14.58 19.19
N GLY A 113 1.64 -13.29 18.95
CA GLY A 113 2.89 -12.81 18.36
C GLY A 113 3.03 -12.96 16.84
N LEU A 114 2.06 -13.59 16.16
CA LEU A 114 2.06 -13.72 14.70
C LEU A 114 1.37 -12.51 14.04
N PRO A 115 1.90 -11.95 12.94
CA PRO A 115 1.21 -10.91 12.17
C PRO A 115 -0.15 -11.38 11.66
N VAL A 116 -1.16 -10.50 11.72
CA VAL A 116 -2.51 -10.76 11.17
C VAL A 116 -2.68 -10.00 9.85
N LEU A 117 -2.72 -10.74 8.73
CA LEU A 117 -2.97 -10.18 7.40
C LEU A 117 -4.46 -10.03 7.13
N GLY A 118 -4.89 -8.88 6.61
CA GLY A 118 -6.29 -8.54 6.40
C GLY A 118 -7.06 -8.31 7.70
N GLY A 119 -6.34 -7.95 8.76
CA GLY A 119 -6.90 -7.69 10.08
C GLY A 119 -6.59 -6.30 10.61
N ASP A 120 -6.18 -5.33 9.82
CA ASP A 120 -5.95 -3.98 10.32
C ASP A 120 -7.25 -3.29 10.77
N LEU A 121 -7.09 -2.26 11.59
CA LEU A 121 -8.19 -1.42 12.06
C LEU A 121 -7.76 0.04 12.19
N ILE A 122 -8.73 0.95 12.12
CA ILE A 122 -8.57 2.37 12.36
C ILE A 122 -9.47 2.74 13.54
N VAL A 123 -8.90 3.44 14.52
CA VAL A 123 -9.65 4.02 15.65
C VAL A 123 -9.67 5.52 15.47
N ASP A 124 -10.88 6.08 15.38
CA ASP A 124 -11.12 7.52 15.38
C ASP A 124 -11.41 7.94 16.80
N SER A 125 -10.59 8.84 17.32
CA SER A 125 -10.72 9.40 18.66
C SER A 125 -11.00 10.89 18.57
N ALA A 126 -12.00 11.35 19.31
CA ALA A 126 -12.30 12.77 19.48
C ALA A 126 -11.09 13.52 20.07
N ALA A 127 -11.10 14.85 20.00
CA ALA A 127 -10.10 15.69 20.68
C ALA A 127 -10.01 15.43 22.20
N SER A 128 -11.08 14.91 22.82
CA SER A 128 -11.13 14.49 24.24
C SER A 128 -10.46 13.14 24.51
N GLY A 129 -10.04 12.42 23.47
CA GLY A 129 -9.52 11.05 23.54
C GLY A 129 -10.60 9.96 23.55
N LYS A 130 -11.89 10.33 23.52
CA LYS A 130 -12.99 9.36 23.44
C LYS A 130 -13.02 8.70 22.06
N THR A 131 -13.09 7.37 22.00
CA THR A 131 -13.36 6.64 20.76
C THR A 131 -14.72 7.00 20.20
N GLU A 132 -14.76 7.49 18.96
CA GLU A 132 -15.98 7.82 18.23
C GLU A 132 -16.37 6.71 17.26
N ARG A 133 -15.38 6.16 16.55
CA ARG A 133 -15.60 5.17 15.51
C ARG A 133 -14.43 4.22 15.41
N VAL A 134 -14.71 2.95 15.11
CA VAL A 134 -13.69 1.95 14.82
C VAL A 134 -14.03 1.30 13.49
N LEU A 135 -13.12 1.40 12.53
CA LEU A 135 -13.21 0.71 11.25
C LEU A 135 -12.31 -0.52 11.31
N LYS A 136 -12.84 -1.70 10.99
CA LYS A 136 -12.10 -2.96 11.00
C LYS A 136 -12.08 -3.56 9.60
N ALA A 137 -10.93 -4.05 9.14
CA ALA A 137 -10.83 -4.80 7.89
C ALA A 137 -11.62 -6.12 7.95
N THR A 138 -11.81 -6.67 9.15
CA THR A 138 -12.66 -7.83 9.41
C THR A 138 -13.33 -7.74 10.76
N ASN A 139 -14.63 -8.06 10.80
CA ASN A 139 -15.42 -8.15 12.04
C ASN A 139 -15.29 -9.52 12.72
N ALA A 140 -14.62 -10.48 12.08
CA ALA A 140 -14.39 -11.78 12.69
C ALA A 140 -13.42 -11.67 13.88
N ALA A 141 -13.73 -12.38 14.96
CA ALA A 141 -12.81 -12.55 16.07
C ALA A 141 -11.57 -13.31 15.57
N VAL A 142 -10.37 -12.76 15.79
CA VAL A 142 -9.13 -13.43 15.38
C VAL A 142 -8.85 -14.55 16.37
N LYS A 143 -9.26 -15.75 15.99
CA LYS A 143 -9.04 -16.99 16.74
C LYS A 143 -8.83 -18.12 15.76
N VAL A 144 -7.79 -18.92 15.99
CA VAL A 144 -7.47 -20.09 15.15
C VAL A 144 -7.53 -21.37 15.95
N ALA A 145 -7.81 -22.49 15.28
CA ALA A 145 -7.93 -23.79 15.93
C ALA A 145 -6.58 -24.31 16.47
N SER A 146 -5.47 -23.97 15.82
CA SER A 146 -4.12 -24.38 16.20
C SER A 146 -3.09 -23.40 15.63
N LEU A 147 -1.98 -23.21 16.34
CA LEU A 147 -0.79 -22.48 15.90
C LEU A 147 0.32 -23.42 15.37
N THR A 148 0.02 -24.71 15.29
CA THR A 148 0.90 -25.75 14.77
C THR A 148 0.52 -26.06 13.31
N PRO A 149 1.40 -25.75 12.34
CA PRO A 149 1.20 -26.14 10.95
C PRO A 149 1.09 -27.66 10.79
N LYS A 150 0.22 -28.11 9.90
CA LYS A 150 0.15 -29.52 9.46
C LYS A 150 0.94 -29.76 8.17
N VAL A 151 1.16 -28.70 7.39
CA VAL A 151 1.98 -28.75 6.18
C VAL A 151 3.38 -28.23 6.49
N ALA A 152 4.38 -28.94 6.00
CA ALA A 152 5.78 -28.54 6.16
C ALA A 152 6.07 -27.24 5.39
N ARG A 153 6.87 -26.36 5.98
CA ARG A 153 7.29 -25.08 5.36
C ARG A 153 7.90 -25.30 3.98
N ALA A 154 8.82 -26.27 3.85
CA ALA A 154 9.49 -26.59 2.60
C ALA A 154 8.50 -26.98 1.48
N THR A 155 7.40 -27.66 1.82
CA THR A 155 6.34 -27.98 0.87
C THR A 155 5.69 -26.71 0.35
N VAL A 156 5.27 -25.80 1.23
CA VAL A 156 4.67 -24.52 0.85
C VAL A 156 5.61 -23.70 -0.04
N GLU A 157 6.89 -23.62 0.32
CA GLU A 157 7.92 -22.92 -0.47
C GLU A 157 8.06 -23.49 -1.88
N GLN A 158 8.10 -24.81 -2.03
CA GLN A 158 8.14 -25.46 -3.33
C GLN A 158 6.87 -25.19 -4.16
N HIS A 159 5.70 -25.20 -3.53
CA HIS A 159 4.44 -24.86 -4.20
C HIS A 159 4.46 -23.41 -4.70
N ALA A 160 4.89 -22.48 -3.85
CA ALA A 160 4.98 -21.06 -4.15
C ALA A 160 5.91 -20.81 -5.35
N VAL A 161 7.11 -21.40 -5.37
CA VAL A 161 8.04 -21.31 -6.52
C VAL A 161 7.43 -21.87 -7.81
N ARG A 162 6.69 -22.99 -7.75
CA ARG A 162 6.00 -23.51 -8.94
C ARG A 162 4.94 -22.54 -9.47
N GLN A 163 4.20 -21.87 -8.58
CA GLN A 163 3.23 -20.85 -8.98
C GLN A 163 3.91 -19.65 -9.65
N ALA A 164 4.98 -19.11 -9.07
CA ALA A 164 5.73 -18.02 -9.69
C ALA A 164 6.22 -18.39 -11.10
N LYS A 165 6.77 -19.60 -11.29
CA LYS A 165 7.18 -20.09 -12.61
C LYS A 165 6.01 -20.19 -13.60
N ALA A 166 4.85 -20.65 -13.14
CA ALA A 166 3.65 -20.73 -13.97
C ALA A 166 3.11 -19.34 -14.38
N LEU A 167 3.45 -18.30 -13.62
CA LEU A 167 3.13 -16.90 -13.90
C LEU A 167 4.21 -16.19 -14.76
N GLY A 168 5.16 -16.92 -15.34
CA GLY A 168 6.22 -16.34 -16.18
C GLY A 168 7.47 -15.93 -15.41
N SER A 169 7.55 -16.17 -14.10
CA SER A 169 8.73 -15.73 -13.36
C SER A 169 9.97 -16.56 -13.71
N SER A 170 10.97 -15.91 -14.30
CA SER A 170 12.30 -16.44 -14.51
C SER A 170 13.14 -16.32 -13.24
N LYS A 171 14.02 -17.30 -13.00
CA LYS A 171 14.85 -17.41 -11.77
C LYS A 171 14.03 -17.36 -10.46
N ALA A 172 12.76 -17.78 -10.48
CA ALA A 172 11.92 -17.79 -9.29
C ALA A 172 12.55 -18.57 -8.13
N SER A 173 12.78 -17.88 -7.02
CA SER A 173 13.35 -18.44 -5.80
C SER A 173 12.74 -17.80 -4.57
N VAL A 174 12.71 -18.54 -3.47
CA VAL A 174 12.27 -17.99 -2.18
C VAL A 174 13.31 -16.97 -1.70
N ASP A 175 12.88 -15.73 -1.47
CA ASP A 175 13.77 -14.64 -1.03
C ASP A 175 14.21 -14.82 0.42
N GLN A 176 13.29 -15.27 1.28
CA GLN A 176 13.50 -15.55 2.70
C GLN A 176 12.61 -16.69 3.16
N SER A 177 13.04 -17.43 4.19
CA SER A 177 12.25 -18.53 4.74
C SER A 177 10.84 -18.08 5.13
N SER A 178 9.84 -18.87 4.72
CA SER A 178 8.43 -18.49 4.87
C SER A 178 8.04 -18.31 6.33
N ARG A 179 7.46 -17.15 6.64
CA ARG A 179 7.02 -16.83 8.01
C ARG A 179 5.59 -17.30 8.25
N LYS A 180 5.28 -17.61 9.51
CA LYS A 180 3.91 -17.90 9.94
C LYS A 180 3.15 -16.59 10.13
N VAL A 181 1.91 -16.55 9.66
CA VAL A 181 0.99 -15.42 9.81
C VAL A 181 -0.41 -15.95 10.13
N ILE A 182 -1.29 -15.07 10.60
CA ILE A 182 -2.74 -15.33 10.61
C ILE A 182 -3.35 -14.64 9.40
N TRP A 183 -4.06 -15.39 8.57
CA TRP A 183 -4.83 -14.83 7.46
C TRP A 183 -6.28 -14.59 7.91
N ALA A 184 -6.73 -13.34 7.92
CA ALA A 184 -8.06 -12.95 8.40
C ALA A 184 -8.94 -12.22 7.36
N ALA A 185 -8.39 -11.93 6.17
CA ALA A 185 -9.05 -11.11 5.15
C ALA A 185 -10.38 -11.69 4.63
N THR A 186 -10.57 -13.01 4.72
CA THR A 186 -11.79 -13.70 4.27
C THR A 186 -12.87 -13.84 5.36
N GLY A 187 -12.67 -13.22 6.52
CA GLY A 187 -13.58 -13.33 7.67
C GLY A 187 -13.51 -14.68 8.41
N LYS A 188 -12.60 -15.58 8.01
CA LYS A 188 -12.33 -16.86 8.70
C LYS A 188 -10.84 -16.94 9.03
N PRO A 189 -10.42 -16.45 10.20
CA PRO A 189 -9.02 -16.46 10.59
C PRO A 189 -8.42 -17.86 10.59
N VAL A 190 -7.29 -18.05 9.90
CA VAL A 190 -6.55 -19.31 9.83
C VAL A 190 -5.05 -19.09 10.00
N LEU A 191 -4.35 -20.10 10.51
CA LEU A 191 -2.89 -20.11 10.47
C LEU A 191 -2.44 -20.33 9.02
N ALA A 192 -1.52 -19.49 8.56
CA ALA A 192 -0.98 -19.53 7.21
C ALA A 192 0.54 -19.34 7.20
N TYR A 193 1.14 -19.64 6.06
CA TYR A 193 2.48 -19.21 5.69
C TYR A 193 2.39 -18.09 4.66
N GLU A 194 3.24 -17.08 4.82
CA GLU A 194 3.56 -16.13 3.78
C GLU A 194 4.93 -16.48 3.20
N THR A 195 4.95 -16.80 1.91
CA THR A 195 6.18 -17.04 1.14
C THR A 195 6.38 -15.88 0.18
N VAL A 196 7.56 -15.27 0.22
CA VAL A 196 7.96 -14.22 -0.72
C VAL A 196 8.89 -14.83 -1.76
N ILE A 197 8.51 -14.71 -3.03
CA ILE A 197 9.24 -15.27 -4.15
C ILE A 197 9.83 -14.12 -4.97
N GLY A 198 11.15 -14.10 -5.02
CA GLY A 198 11.90 -13.25 -5.92
C GLY A 198 11.95 -13.79 -7.35
N GLY A 199 12.78 -13.18 -8.17
CA GLY A 199 13.03 -13.58 -9.56
C GLY A 199 12.84 -12.39 -10.48
N PHE A 200 12.51 -12.65 -11.74
CA PHE A 200 12.14 -11.64 -12.73
C PHE A 200 10.86 -12.07 -13.44
N GLN A 201 10.00 -11.14 -13.82
CA GLN A 201 8.87 -11.31 -14.72
C GLN A 201 9.36 -11.46 -16.17
N ASP A 202 8.44 -11.77 -17.08
CA ASP A 202 8.73 -11.96 -18.51
C ASP A 202 9.34 -10.71 -19.19
N ASP A 203 9.01 -9.51 -18.69
CA ASP A 203 9.52 -8.23 -19.18
C ASP A 203 10.87 -7.81 -18.58
N GLY A 204 11.42 -8.64 -17.68
CA GLY A 204 12.68 -8.36 -16.99
C GLY A 204 12.56 -7.53 -15.72
N THR A 205 11.36 -7.13 -15.30
CA THR A 205 11.10 -6.54 -13.98
C THR A 205 11.37 -7.61 -12.92
N PRO A 206 12.22 -7.43 -11.91
CA PRO A 206 12.23 -8.33 -10.75
C PRO A 206 10.82 -8.63 -10.20
N ASN A 207 10.69 -9.75 -9.52
CA ASN A 207 9.44 -10.26 -8.95
C ASN A 207 9.56 -10.18 -7.42
N GLN A 208 8.47 -9.87 -6.74
CA GLN A 208 8.28 -10.06 -5.31
C GLN A 208 6.87 -10.61 -5.07
N LEU A 209 6.63 -11.84 -5.52
CA LEU A 209 5.32 -12.47 -5.38
C LEU A 209 5.14 -12.97 -3.94
N HIS A 210 4.18 -12.38 -3.23
CA HIS A 210 3.71 -12.88 -1.94
C HIS A 210 2.65 -13.93 -2.17
N VAL A 211 2.87 -15.14 -1.64
CA VAL A 211 1.91 -16.25 -1.70
C VAL A 211 1.52 -16.62 -0.27
N ILE A 212 0.24 -16.47 0.04
CA ILE A 212 -0.34 -16.82 1.34
C ILE A 212 -0.95 -18.21 1.22
N THR A 213 -0.45 -19.16 2.01
CA THR A 213 -0.86 -20.57 1.95
C THR A 213 -1.37 -21.05 3.30
N ASP A 214 -2.52 -21.70 3.32
CA ASP A 214 -3.10 -22.30 4.52
C ASP A 214 -2.15 -23.34 5.13
N ALA A 215 -1.78 -23.16 6.40
CA ALA A 215 -0.77 -23.99 7.05
C ALA A 215 -1.30 -25.38 7.46
N SER A 216 -2.60 -25.63 7.34
CA SER A 216 -3.22 -26.93 7.63
C SER A 216 -3.46 -27.77 6.37
N THR A 217 -3.77 -27.13 5.25
CA THR A 217 -4.17 -27.80 4.00
C THR A 217 -3.18 -27.63 2.86
N GLY A 218 -2.29 -26.63 2.93
CA GLY A 218 -1.35 -26.30 1.85
C GLY A 218 -2.00 -25.60 0.66
N LYS A 219 -3.28 -25.22 0.77
CA LYS A 219 -4.00 -24.49 -0.27
C LYS A 219 -3.59 -23.02 -0.28
N GLU A 220 -3.36 -22.46 -1.47
CA GLU A 220 -3.20 -21.02 -1.64
C GLU A 220 -4.50 -20.29 -1.24
N LEU A 221 -4.35 -19.34 -0.32
CA LEU A 221 -5.42 -18.47 0.18
C LEU A 221 -5.46 -17.16 -0.61
N PHE A 222 -4.29 -16.62 -0.94
CA PHE A 222 -4.15 -15.34 -1.61
C PHE A 222 -2.76 -15.20 -2.22
N ARG A 223 -2.62 -14.33 -3.22
CA ARG A 223 -1.33 -13.91 -3.74
C ARG A 223 -1.38 -12.45 -4.20
N TYR A 224 -0.27 -11.75 -4.09
CA TYR A 224 -0.13 -10.38 -4.58
C TYR A 224 1.32 -10.05 -4.93
N GLN A 225 1.49 -9.03 -5.76
CA GLN A 225 2.81 -8.54 -6.17
C GLN A 225 3.25 -7.44 -5.22
N GLY A 226 4.42 -7.56 -4.62
CA GLY A 226 4.92 -6.61 -3.62
C GLY A 226 5.61 -5.38 -4.21
N ILE A 227 5.83 -5.33 -5.53
CA ILE A 227 6.44 -4.18 -6.18
C ILE A 227 5.42 -3.06 -6.30
N GLU A 228 5.78 -1.89 -5.77
CA GLU A 228 4.94 -0.70 -5.68
C GLU A 228 5.64 0.50 -6.32
N THR A 229 4.87 1.57 -6.54
CA THR A 229 5.40 2.86 -7.03
C THR A 229 5.21 3.92 -5.96
N GLY A 230 6.27 4.18 -5.21
CA GLY A 230 6.34 5.22 -4.18
C GLY A 230 6.63 6.60 -4.73
N VAL A 231 6.41 7.61 -3.90
CA VAL A 231 6.74 9.02 -4.18
C VAL A 231 8.00 9.41 -3.42
N GLY A 232 9.04 9.87 -4.11
CA GLY A 232 10.25 10.42 -3.51
C GLY A 232 10.26 11.94 -3.56
N ASN A 233 10.29 12.61 -2.41
CA ASN A 233 10.56 14.05 -2.30
C ASN A 233 12.06 14.24 -2.05
N THR A 234 12.80 14.32 -3.13
CA THR A 234 14.27 14.35 -3.16
C THR A 234 14.83 15.75 -2.89
N GLN A 235 16.11 15.85 -2.54
CA GLN A 235 16.80 17.13 -2.38
C GLN A 235 17.10 17.76 -3.76
N TYR A 236 17.48 16.94 -4.75
CA TYR A 236 18.05 17.45 -6.01
C TYR A 236 17.13 17.31 -7.23
N SER A 237 16.23 16.33 -7.22
CA SER A 237 15.39 15.97 -8.38
C SER A 237 13.92 16.34 -8.20
N GLY A 238 13.58 17.08 -7.14
CA GLY A 238 12.20 17.39 -6.80
C GLY A 238 11.39 16.15 -6.42
N GLN A 239 10.13 16.10 -6.85
CA GLN A 239 9.27 14.94 -6.64
C GLN A 239 9.45 13.93 -7.79
N VAL A 240 9.77 12.69 -7.45
CA VAL A 240 10.01 11.60 -8.42
C VAL A 240 9.22 10.35 -8.04
N SER A 241 9.04 9.44 -9.00
CA SER A 241 8.54 8.09 -8.73
C SER A 241 9.69 7.17 -8.33
N LEU A 242 9.47 6.35 -7.31
CA LEU A 242 10.42 5.35 -6.83
C LEU A 242 9.80 3.96 -6.96
N THR A 243 10.55 2.98 -7.43
CA THR A 243 10.12 1.59 -7.36
C THR A 243 10.39 1.08 -5.95
N THR A 244 9.35 0.70 -5.23
CA THR A 244 9.45 0.24 -3.85
C THR A 244 8.90 -1.17 -3.71
N THR A 245 9.07 -1.73 -2.53
CA THR A 245 8.72 -3.12 -2.23
C THR A 245 7.92 -3.12 -0.94
N GLN A 246 6.67 -3.60 -0.99
CA GLN A 246 5.76 -3.73 0.14
C GLN A 246 5.74 -5.17 0.68
N SER A 247 5.95 -5.30 1.99
CA SER A 247 5.71 -6.53 2.76
C SER A 247 4.84 -6.22 3.98
N GLY A 248 3.64 -6.80 4.05
CA GLY A 248 2.63 -6.37 5.03
C GLY A 248 2.29 -4.88 4.83
N SER A 249 2.23 -4.08 5.90
CA SER A 249 2.10 -2.62 5.78
C SER A 249 3.42 -1.86 5.61
N THR A 250 4.56 -2.54 5.44
CA THR A 250 5.87 -1.89 5.42
C THR A 250 6.35 -1.78 3.98
N TYR A 251 6.68 -0.56 3.56
CA TYR A 251 7.37 -0.28 2.32
C TYR A 251 8.87 -0.22 2.56
N THR A 252 9.65 -0.67 1.59
CA THR A 252 11.11 -0.64 1.61
C THR A 252 11.65 -0.06 0.31
N LEU A 253 12.77 0.67 0.39
CA LEU A 253 13.51 1.14 -0.79
C LEU A 253 14.32 -0.02 -1.38
N ASN A 254 13.61 -0.90 -2.07
CA ASN A 254 14.13 -2.03 -2.82
C ASN A 254 13.51 -1.96 -4.22
N ASP A 255 14.34 -1.64 -5.21
CA ASP A 255 13.92 -1.48 -6.60
C ASP A 255 13.92 -2.86 -7.25
N GLY A 256 12.74 -3.46 -7.20
CA GLY A 256 12.43 -4.70 -7.89
C GLY A 256 12.14 -4.51 -9.39
N ALA A 257 12.48 -3.39 -10.02
CA ALA A 257 12.40 -3.20 -11.48
C ALA A 257 13.81 -3.21 -12.13
N ARG A 258 14.87 -2.89 -11.39
CA ARG A 258 16.21 -2.61 -11.92
C ARG A 258 17.33 -3.35 -11.19
N GLY A 259 17.38 -4.68 -11.37
CA GLY A 259 18.43 -5.52 -10.77
C GLY A 259 18.32 -5.73 -9.25
N GLY A 260 17.20 -5.34 -8.62
CA GLY A 260 16.97 -5.62 -7.19
C GLY A 260 17.82 -4.77 -6.24
N HIS A 261 18.15 -3.53 -6.62
CA HIS A 261 19.03 -2.69 -5.80
C HIS A 261 18.29 -2.13 -4.58
N LYS A 262 19.03 -2.02 -3.46
CA LYS A 262 18.49 -1.70 -2.13
C LYS A 262 19.18 -0.48 -1.56
N THR A 263 18.40 0.42 -0.94
CA THR A 263 18.92 1.61 -0.26
C THR A 263 18.91 1.39 1.25
N TYR A 264 20.09 1.53 1.87
CA TYR A 264 20.28 1.30 3.30
C TYR A 264 20.54 2.62 4.05
N ASN A 265 20.10 2.69 5.30
CA ASN A 265 20.39 3.75 6.24
C ASN A 265 21.53 3.30 7.18
N LEU A 266 22.66 4.01 7.16
CA LEU A 266 23.77 3.78 8.10
C LEU A 266 23.54 4.42 9.47
N ASN A 267 22.44 5.16 9.65
CA ASN A 267 22.09 5.84 10.90
C ASN A 267 23.25 6.71 11.43
N HIS A 268 23.81 7.54 10.55
CA HIS A 268 24.98 8.39 10.80
C HIS A 268 26.31 7.65 11.07
N GLY A 269 26.35 6.32 10.86
CA GLY A 269 27.60 5.57 10.78
C GLY A 269 28.35 5.81 9.47
N SER A 270 29.65 5.52 9.47
CA SER A 270 30.55 5.63 8.31
C SER A 270 31.03 4.27 7.77
N SER A 271 30.59 3.16 8.37
CA SER A 271 30.93 1.80 7.97
C SER A 271 29.81 0.81 8.30
N GLY A 272 29.89 -0.40 7.74
CA GLY A 272 28.85 -1.43 7.84
C GLY A 272 27.82 -1.38 6.72
N THR A 273 26.87 -2.32 6.73
CA THR A 273 25.81 -2.43 5.70
C THR A 273 24.63 -1.47 5.96
N GLY A 274 24.40 -1.09 7.22
CA GLY A 274 23.22 -0.33 7.63
C GLY A 274 21.95 -1.17 7.68
N THR A 275 20.81 -0.51 7.84
CA THR A 275 19.48 -1.12 7.84
C THR A 275 18.74 -0.76 6.56
N LEU A 276 18.00 -1.71 5.96
CA LEU A 276 17.20 -1.43 4.77
C LEU A 276 16.21 -0.31 5.10
N PHE A 277 16.18 0.74 4.28
CA PHE A 277 15.26 1.85 4.54
C PHE A 277 13.82 1.36 4.40
N SER A 278 13.03 1.58 5.44
CA SER A 278 11.65 1.09 5.53
C SER A 278 10.74 2.06 6.29
N GLN A 279 9.46 2.09 5.95
CA GLN A 279 8.44 2.90 6.62
C GLN A 279 7.01 2.39 6.34
N SER A 280 6.00 2.99 6.96
CA SER A 280 4.60 2.57 6.87
C SER A 280 3.79 3.21 5.74
N ASN A 281 4.31 4.27 5.10
CA ASN A 281 3.72 4.87 3.91
C ASN A 281 4.72 4.85 2.76
N ASP A 282 4.24 5.05 1.53
CA ASP A 282 5.11 5.02 0.34
C ASP A 282 5.44 6.43 -0.15
N THR A 283 5.69 7.34 0.78
CA THR A 283 6.15 8.71 0.49
C THR A 283 7.44 8.98 1.24
N TRP A 284 8.53 9.13 0.50
CA TRP A 284 9.89 9.17 1.02
C TRP A 284 10.42 10.59 1.02
N GLY A 285 10.93 11.03 2.16
CA GLY A 285 11.53 12.36 2.29
C GLY A 285 10.54 13.51 2.26
N ASN A 286 11.08 14.71 2.41
CA ASN A 286 10.35 15.97 2.40
C ASN A 286 11.12 17.10 1.67
N GLY A 287 12.17 16.74 0.91
CA GLY A 287 13.03 17.70 0.22
C GLY A 287 14.02 18.46 1.11
N THR A 288 14.18 18.08 2.39
CA THR A 288 15.15 18.70 3.30
C THR A 288 16.20 17.70 3.79
N THR A 289 17.42 18.19 4.03
CA THR A 289 18.57 17.40 4.51
C THR A 289 18.40 16.86 5.94
N SER A 290 17.52 17.47 6.73
CA SER A 290 17.16 17.00 8.08
C SER A 290 16.33 15.73 8.09
N ASN A 291 15.79 15.29 6.95
CA ASN A 291 15.03 14.06 6.82
C ASN A 291 15.87 13.01 6.07
N ALA A 292 16.26 11.94 6.77
CA ALA A 292 17.07 10.88 6.19
C ALA A 292 16.43 10.21 4.95
N ALA A 293 15.09 10.20 4.87
CA ALA A 293 14.38 9.64 3.72
C ALA A 293 14.50 10.52 2.46
N THR A 294 14.82 11.81 2.60
CA THR A 294 15.14 12.67 1.45
C THR A 294 16.43 12.19 0.78
N ALA A 295 17.50 12.00 1.55
CA ALA A 295 18.76 11.48 1.02
C ALA A 295 18.62 10.05 0.48
N ALA A 296 17.78 9.23 1.13
CA ALA A 296 17.49 7.88 0.65
C ALA A 296 16.72 7.90 -0.69
N ALA A 297 15.77 8.82 -0.86
CA ALA A 297 15.05 9.01 -2.12
C ALA A 297 15.99 9.46 -3.25
N ASP A 298 16.91 10.41 -2.99
CA ASP A 298 17.95 10.79 -3.96
C ASP A 298 18.82 9.60 -4.37
N ALA A 299 19.33 8.85 -3.39
CA ALA A 299 20.20 7.70 -3.65
C ALA A 299 19.47 6.61 -4.44
N HIS A 300 18.23 6.32 -4.07
CA HIS A 300 17.42 5.30 -4.74
C HIS A 300 17.07 5.71 -6.17
N TYR A 301 16.60 6.94 -6.36
CA TYR A 301 16.31 7.48 -7.70
C TYR A 301 17.56 7.53 -8.58
N GLY A 302 18.70 8.00 -8.04
CA GLY A 302 19.96 8.05 -8.78
C GLY A 302 20.45 6.67 -9.22
N ALA A 303 20.29 5.65 -8.38
CA ALA A 303 20.60 4.26 -8.74
C ALA A 303 19.69 3.75 -9.86
N ALA A 304 18.39 4.01 -9.78
CA ALA A 304 17.43 3.67 -10.83
C ALA A 304 17.78 4.32 -12.17
N MET A 305 17.99 5.64 -12.19
CA MET A 305 18.39 6.37 -13.40
C MET A 305 19.71 5.89 -13.98
N THR A 306 20.67 5.51 -13.13
CA THR A 306 21.96 4.97 -13.56
C THR A 306 21.78 3.61 -14.22
N TRP A 307 20.95 2.73 -13.66
CA TRP A 307 20.65 1.44 -14.26
C TRP A 307 20.00 1.61 -15.64
N ASP A 308 18.99 2.48 -15.73
CA ASP A 308 18.27 2.77 -16.98
C ASP A 308 19.23 3.32 -18.04
N PHE A 309 20.11 4.26 -17.66
CA PHE A 309 21.15 4.78 -18.54
C PHE A 309 22.06 3.68 -19.10
N TYR A 310 22.55 2.75 -18.27
CA TYR A 310 23.40 1.65 -18.73
C TYR A 310 22.66 0.69 -19.67
N LYS A 311 21.40 0.42 -19.36
CA LYS A 311 20.55 -0.45 -20.16
C LYS A 311 20.28 0.15 -21.53
N ASP A 312 19.85 1.40 -21.58
CA ASP A 312 19.40 2.04 -22.81
C ASP A 312 20.58 2.45 -23.70
N THR A 313 21.68 2.89 -23.10
CA THR A 313 22.84 3.39 -23.86
C THR A 313 23.75 2.27 -24.33
N PHE A 314 23.93 1.23 -23.51
CA PHE A 314 24.94 0.19 -23.76
C PHE A 314 24.36 -1.23 -23.83
N GLY A 315 23.04 -1.40 -23.70
CA GLY A 315 22.40 -2.72 -23.63
C GLY A 315 22.77 -3.50 -22.37
N ARG A 316 23.35 -2.86 -21.35
CA ARG A 316 23.90 -3.54 -20.16
C ARG A 316 22.86 -3.67 -19.06
N ASN A 317 22.69 -4.87 -18.53
CA ASN A 317 21.86 -5.12 -17.34
C ASN A 317 22.66 -4.77 -16.08
N GLY A 318 22.66 -3.50 -15.68
CA GLY A 318 23.39 -3.00 -14.52
C GLY A 318 24.90 -2.85 -14.74
N ILE A 319 25.61 -2.40 -13.70
CA ILE A 319 27.04 -2.02 -13.77
C ILE A 319 27.91 -3.17 -14.29
N LYS A 320 27.67 -4.41 -13.86
CA LYS A 320 28.44 -5.61 -14.26
C LYS A 320 27.81 -6.38 -15.42
N ASN A 321 26.72 -5.87 -16.02
CA ASN A 321 25.95 -6.54 -17.07
C ASN A 321 25.45 -7.95 -16.70
N ASN A 322 25.16 -8.19 -15.42
CA ASN A 322 24.67 -9.48 -14.94
C ASN A 322 23.39 -9.36 -14.10
N GLY A 323 22.70 -8.21 -14.20
CA GLY A 323 21.55 -7.86 -13.37
C GLY A 323 21.99 -7.35 -12.02
#